data_AF-A0AAE4E4L2-F1
#
_entry.id   AF-A0AAE4E4L2-F1
#
_cell.length_a   1.000
_cell.length_b   1.000
_cell.length_c   1.000
_cell.angle_alpha   90.00
_cell.angle_beta   90.00
_cell.angle_gamma   90.00
#
_symmetry.space_group_name_H-M   'P 1'
#
loop_
_entity.id
_entity.type
_entity.pdbx_description
1 polymer ?
#
loop_
_entity_poly.entity_id
_entity_poly.type
_entity_poly.pdbx_seq_one_letter_code
_entity_poly.pdbx_strand_id
1 'polypeptide(L)'
;MKISQLAIHRLNNINWFVNLGVATTLPGVIQAQSLSLFIKGLNSDEWESATLEAGYEITGYLAKKHTNKYQYWNSLVKEAKKVVENDIIPKIIFPESEKGSMTENLKWDLVNYLLEDAYSSLLHEPFAFEGLINVYEAGHMPCGWSGTWPAGKLVIY
;
A
#
# COMPACT_ATOMS: atom_id res chain seq x y z
N MET A 1 -18.66 -9.05 -4.22
CA MET A 1 -17.33 -8.41 -4.25
C MET A 1 -16.31 -9.49 -4.51
N LYS A 2 -15.27 -9.24 -5.32
CA LYS A 2 -14.24 -10.24 -5.67
C LYS A 2 -12.92 -9.52 -5.94
N ILE A 3 -11.80 -10.19 -5.74
CA ILE A 3 -10.48 -9.65 -6.12
C ILE A 3 -10.38 -9.62 -7.65
N SER A 4 -9.91 -8.50 -8.20
CA SER A 4 -9.76 -8.31 -9.64
C SER A 4 -8.53 -9.05 -10.17
N GLN A 5 -8.72 -9.87 -11.20
CA GLN A 5 -7.60 -10.50 -11.90
C GLN A 5 -6.69 -9.47 -12.60
N LEU A 6 -7.23 -8.31 -12.98
CA LEU A 6 -6.44 -7.21 -13.53
C LEU A 6 -5.55 -6.57 -12.48
N ALA A 7 -6.06 -6.37 -11.25
CA ALA A 7 -5.25 -5.86 -10.14
C ALA A 7 -4.12 -6.85 -9.78
N ILE A 8 -4.42 -8.16 -9.72
CA ILE A 8 -3.39 -9.19 -9.49
C ILE A 8 -2.36 -9.19 -10.64
N HIS A 9 -2.81 -9.09 -11.89
CA HIS A 9 -1.91 -9.01 -13.04
C HIS A 9 -1.00 -7.79 -12.95
N ARG A 10 -1.54 -6.62 -12.58
CA ARG A 10 -0.76 -5.39 -12.35
C ARG A 10 0.35 -5.63 -11.33
N LEU A 11 0.01 -6.14 -10.14
CA LEU A 11 1.01 -6.42 -9.09
C LEU A 11 2.10 -7.40 -9.54
N ASN A 12 1.75 -8.41 -10.34
CA ASN A 12 2.73 -9.37 -10.86
C ASN A 12 3.73 -8.79 -11.87
N ASN A 13 3.42 -7.65 -12.49
CA ASN A 13 4.26 -7.01 -13.49
C ASN A 13 5.07 -5.82 -12.94
N ILE A 14 4.99 -5.56 -11.63
CA ILE A 14 5.78 -4.50 -11.00
C ILE A 14 7.26 -4.92 -10.98
N ASN A 15 8.14 -4.03 -11.44
CA ASN A 15 9.58 -4.16 -11.28
C ASN A 15 9.99 -3.64 -9.89
N TRP A 16 9.75 -4.48 -8.88
CA TRP A 16 9.89 -4.11 -7.48
C TRP A 16 11.27 -3.51 -7.14
N PHE A 17 11.25 -2.35 -6.48
CA PHE A 17 12.42 -1.71 -5.86
C PHE A 17 13.58 -1.38 -6.82
N VAL A 18 13.35 -1.35 -8.14
CA VAL A 18 14.40 -1.04 -9.13
C VAL A 18 15.01 0.36 -8.96
N ASN A 19 14.28 1.28 -8.31
CA ASN A 19 14.70 2.66 -8.04
C ASN A 19 14.77 2.96 -6.53
N LEU A 20 14.88 1.95 -5.67
CA LEU A 20 14.96 2.15 -4.21
C LEU A 20 16.17 3.02 -3.84
N GLY A 21 15.92 4.17 -3.22
CA GLY A 21 16.94 5.16 -2.85
C GLY A 21 17.42 6.06 -4.00
N VAL A 22 16.87 5.90 -5.21
CA VAL A 22 17.21 6.73 -6.39
C VAL A 22 16.37 8.00 -6.37
N ALA A 23 16.91 9.11 -6.87
CA ALA A 23 16.15 10.37 -6.99
C ALA A 23 14.87 10.18 -7.82
N THR A 24 13.73 10.61 -7.29
CA THR A 24 12.42 10.47 -7.94
C THR A 24 11.96 11.76 -8.61
N THR A 25 11.15 11.62 -9.66
CA THR A 25 10.42 12.74 -10.28
C THR A 25 8.91 12.64 -10.03
N LEU A 26 8.47 11.71 -9.17
CA LEU A 26 7.06 11.58 -8.83
C LEU A 26 6.54 12.89 -8.21
N PRO A 27 5.43 13.45 -8.70
CA PRO A 27 4.88 14.66 -8.14
C PRO A 27 4.23 14.38 -6.78
N GLY A 28 4.27 15.36 -5.87
CA GLY A 28 3.52 15.31 -4.61
C GLY A 28 4.12 14.44 -3.50
N VAL A 29 5.25 13.79 -3.72
CA VAL A 29 5.97 13.00 -2.70
C VAL A 29 7.15 13.77 -2.10
N ILE A 30 7.61 13.32 -0.93
CA ILE A 30 8.87 13.72 -0.31
C ILE A 30 9.82 12.52 -0.37
N GLN A 31 11.08 12.75 -0.74
CA GLN A 31 12.07 11.68 -0.76
C GLN A 31 12.90 11.66 0.52
N ALA A 32 12.96 10.49 1.17
CA ALA A 32 13.90 10.22 2.24
C ALA A 32 15.35 10.27 1.70
N GLN A 33 16.21 11.05 2.36
CA GLN A 33 17.55 11.36 1.84
C GLN A 33 18.62 10.31 2.18
N SER A 34 18.27 9.28 2.96
CA SER A 34 19.20 8.23 3.37
C SER A 34 18.46 6.96 3.76
N LEU A 35 19.18 5.84 3.71
CA LEU A 35 18.69 4.55 4.21
C LEU A 35 18.25 4.64 5.68
N SER A 36 18.96 5.39 6.51
CA SER A 36 18.59 5.58 7.92
C SER A 36 17.27 6.31 8.11
N LEU A 37 16.97 7.33 7.28
CA LEU A 37 15.70 8.03 7.32
C LEU A 37 14.56 7.17 6.75
N PHE A 38 14.84 6.40 5.70
CA PHE A 38 13.91 5.40 5.17
C PHE A 38 13.50 4.38 6.24
N ILE A 39 14.47 3.74 6.90
CA ILE A 39 14.21 2.75 7.96
C ILE A 39 13.45 3.38 9.12
N LYS A 40 13.85 4.59 9.53
CA LYS A 40 13.14 5.30 10.61
C LYS A 40 11.69 5.56 10.23
N GLY A 41 11.42 6.02 9.01
CA GLY A 41 10.07 6.30 8.55
C GLY A 41 9.23 5.05 8.40
N LEU A 42 9.78 4.00 7.79
CA LEU A 42 9.10 2.73 7.55
C LEU A 42 8.61 2.06 8.85
N ASN A 43 9.35 2.29 9.94
CA ASN A 43 9.04 1.77 11.27
C ASN A 43 8.43 2.83 12.21
N SER A 44 7.95 3.95 11.67
CA SER A 44 7.39 5.03 12.49
C SER A 44 5.92 4.81 12.80
N ASP A 45 5.52 5.18 14.02
CA ASP A 45 4.12 5.17 14.45
C ASP A 45 3.26 6.10 13.57
N GLU A 46 3.85 7.19 13.06
CA GLU A 46 3.16 8.11 12.14
C GLU A 46 2.81 7.42 10.82
N TRP A 47 3.70 6.59 10.27
CA TRP A 47 3.44 5.84 9.04
C TRP A 47 2.38 4.76 9.26
N GLU A 48 2.51 3.98 10.34
CA GLU A 48 1.52 2.97 10.70
C GLU A 48 0.14 3.61 10.89
N SER A 49 0.07 4.70 11.65
CA SER A 49 -1.19 5.43 11.87
C SER A 49 -1.80 5.95 10.57
N ALA A 50 -1.00 6.51 9.66
CA ALA A 50 -1.50 7.03 8.39
C ALA A 50 -2.14 5.93 7.51
N THR A 51 -1.48 4.78 7.38
CA THR A 51 -2.01 3.67 6.58
C THR A 51 -3.21 2.97 7.25
N LEU A 52 -3.26 2.96 8.59
CA LEU A 52 -4.43 2.51 9.34
C LEU A 52 -5.64 3.42 9.12
N GLU A 53 -5.47 4.73 9.24
CA GLU A 53 -6.53 5.71 9.00
C GLU A 53 -7.08 5.60 7.56
N ALA A 54 -6.21 5.43 6.55
CA ALA A 54 -6.64 5.16 5.18
C ALA A 54 -7.53 3.91 5.06
N GLY A 55 -7.18 2.81 5.75
CA GLY A 55 -8.01 1.61 5.82
C GLY A 55 -9.32 1.82 6.59
N TYR A 56 -9.31 2.62 7.65
CA TYR A 56 -10.48 2.97 8.45
C TYR A 56 -11.48 3.84 7.69
N GLU A 57 -11.01 4.75 6.85
CA GLU A 57 -11.87 5.53 5.96
C GLU A 57 -12.68 4.62 5.02
N ILE A 58 -12.01 3.65 4.38
CA ILE A 58 -12.66 2.66 3.50
C ILE A 58 -13.68 1.83 4.29
N THR A 59 -13.25 1.19 5.37
CA THR A 59 -14.10 0.26 6.13
C THR A 59 -15.25 0.99 6.82
N GLY A 60 -15.00 2.16 7.40
CA GLY A 60 -16.02 3.00 8.02
C GLY A 60 -17.07 3.48 7.02
N TYR A 61 -16.63 3.90 5.83
CA TYR A 61 -17.56 4.28 4.75
C TYR A 61 -18.42 3.08 4.31
N LEU A 62 -17.80 1.94 4.01
CA LEU A 62 -18.50 0.72 3.59
C LEU A 62 -19.48 0.23 4.66
N ALA A 63 -19.10 0.22 5.93
CA ALA A 63 -19.96 -0.19 7.03
C ALA A 63 -21.21 0.71 7.14
N LYS A 64 -21.04 2.03 6.94
CA LYS A 64 -22.12 3.03 7.06
C LYS A 64 -23.01 3.13 5.83
N LYS A 65 -22.47 3.00 4.62
CA LYS A 65 -23.17 3.28 3.35
C LYS A 65 -23.47 2.04 2.52
N HIS A 66 -22.70 0.98 2.70
CA HIS A 66 -22.81 -0.25 1.92
C HIS A 66 -22.77 -1.50 2.81
N THR A 67 -23.48 -1.48 3.94
CA THR A 67 -23.43 -2.51 5.01
C THR A 67 -23.57 -3.94 4.48
N ASN A 68 -24.47 -4.18 3.51
CA ASN A 68 -24.65 -5.50 2.88
C ASN A 68 -23.41 -5.95 2.09
N LYS A 69 -22.72 -5.02 1.42
CA LYS A 69 -21.47 -5.31 0.69
C LYS A 69 -20.29 -5.41 1.64
N TYR A 70 -20.28 -4.65 2.73
CA TYR A 70 -19.22 -4.72 3.74
C TYR A 70 -19.08 -6.12 4.38
N GLN A 71 -20.15 -6.92 4.42
CA GLN A 71 -20.09 -8.32 4.93
C GLN A 71 -19.06 -9.20 4.19
N TYR A 72 -18.68 -8.86 2.95
CA TYR A 72 -17.67 -9.60 2.18
C TYR A 72 -16.23 -9.21 2.54
N TRP A 73 -16.01 -8.17 3.36
CA TRP A 73 -14.69 -7.64 3.69
C TRP A 73 -13.75 -8.72 4.23
N ASN A 74 -14.17 -9.42 5.29
CA ASN A 74 -13.32 -10.43 5.94
C ASN A 74 -12.97 -11.61 5.03
N SER A 75 -13.88 -12.04 4.14
CA SER A 75 -13.56 -13.08 3.16
C SER A 75 -12.55 -12.59 2.12
N LEU A 76 -12.68 -11.34 1.66
CA LEU A 76 -11.75 -10.76 0.70
C LEU A 76 -10.37 -10.51 1.32
N VAL A 77 -10.29 -10.08 2.58
CA VAL A 77 -9.00 -9.95 3.29
C VAL A 77 -8.25 -11.28 3.28
N LYS A 78 -8.94 -12.39 3.55
CA LYS A 78 -8.34 -13.73 3.52
C LYS A 78 -7.88 -14.14 2.12
N GLU A 79 -8.65 -13.79 1.09
CA GLU A 79 -8.31 -14.07 -0.30
C GLU A 79 -7.10 -13.23 -0.75
N ALA A 80 -7.12 -11.92 -0.50
CA ALA A 80 -6.04 -10.99 -0.82
C ALA A 80 -4.74 -11.39 -0.12
N LYS A 81 -4.79 -11.76 1.17
CA LYS A 81 -3.60 -12.26 1.90
C LYS A 81 -2.98 -13.48 1.22
N LYS A 82 -3.80 -14.45 0.81
CA LYS A 82 -3.31 -15.64 0.10
C LYS A 82 -2.63 -15.28 -1.21
N VAL A 83 -3.24 -14.39 -2.00
CA VAL A 83 -2.65 -13.91 -3.26
C VAL A 83 -1.31 -13.24 -3.00
N VAL A 84 -1.27 -12.28 -2.06
CA VAL A 84 -0.05 -11.55 -1.74
C VAL A 84 1.04 -12.49 -1.25
N GLU A 85 0.75 -13.36 -0.28
CA GLU A 85 1.74 -14.24 0.34
C GLU A 85 2.25 -15.35 -0.58
N ASN A 86 1.40 -15.91 -1.44
CA ASN A 86 1.77 -17.06 -2.26
C ASN A 86 2.20 -16.66 -3.68
N ASP A 87 1.59 -15.61 -4.24
CA ASP A 87 1.77 -15.28 -5.65
C ASP A 87 2.68 -14.08 -5.87
N ILE A 88 2.72 -13.13 -4.93
CA ILE A 88 3.44 -11.86 -5.10
C ILE A 88 4.76 -11.86 -4.32
N ILE A 89 4.71 -11.94 -2.98
CA ILE A 89 5.89 -11.82 -2.10
C ILE A 89 7.04 -12.78 -2.47
N PRO A 90 6.81 -14.06 -2.83
CA PRO A 90 7.90 -14.99 -3.15
C PRO A 90 8.71 -14.60 -4.40
N LYS A 91 8.20 -13.71 -5.25
CA LYS A 91 8.86 -13.23 -6.47
C LYS A 91 9.73 -12.00 -6.24
N ILE A 92 9.67 -11.41 -5.03
CA ILE A 92 10.33 -10.16 -4.72
C ILE A 92 11.65 -10.43 -3.99
N ILE A 93 12.71 -9.79 -4.47
CA ILE A 93 14.02 -9.82 -3.82
C ILE A 93 14.12 -8.60 -2.91
N PHE A 94 14.14 -8.84 -1.60
CA PHE A 94 14.31 -7.79 -0.60
C PHE A 94 15.78 -7.65 -0.18
N PRO A 95 16.25 -6.43 0.13
CA PRO A 95 17.52 -6.23 0.83
C PRO A 95 17.52 -6.97 2.18
N GLU A 96 18.59 -7.71 2.48
CA GLU A 96 18.63 -8.56 3.69
C GLU A 96 18.46 -7.78 4.99
N SER A 97 19.04 -6.59 5.09
CA SER A 97 19.05 -5.80 6.33
C SER A 97 17.67 -5.39 6.82
N GLU A 98 16.71 -5.17 5.91
CA GLU A 98 15.38 -4.63 6.21
C GLU A 98 14.24 -5.54 5.74
N LYS A 99 14.57 -6.76 5.33
CA LYS A 99 13.62 -7.70 4.72
C LYS A 99 12.34 -7.86 5.53
N GLY A 100 12.44 -7.97 6.86
CA GLY A 100 11.28 -8.14 7.74
C GLY A 100 10.29 -6.97 7.66
N SER A 101 10.75 -5.76 7.98
CA SER A 101 9.91 -4.56 7.99
C SER A 101 9.37 -4.22 6.61
N MET A 102 10.21 -4.33 5.56
CA MET A 102 9.77 -4.09 4.19
C MET A 102 8.70 -5.07 3.73
N THR A 103 8.85 -6.36 4.08
CA THR A 103 7.88 -7.39 3.71
C THR A 103 6.53 -7.15 4.37
N GLU A 104 6.50 -6.82 5.66
CA GLU A 104 5.24 -6.62 6.39
C GLU A 104 4.49 -5.36 5.94
N ASN A 105 5.21 -4.25 5.74
CA ASN A 105 4.62 -3.02 5.18
C ASN A 105 4.08 -3.27 3.77
N LEU A 106 4.86 -3.92 2.90
CA LEU A 106 4.41 -4.22 1.55
C LEU A 106 3.16 -5.12 1.57
N LYS A 107 3.14 -6.18 2.40
CA LYS A 107 1.95 -7.03 2.51
C LYS A 107 0.70 -6.25 2.90
N TRP A 108 0.84 -5.34 3.88
CA TRP A 108 -0.27 -4.48 4.31
C TRP A 108 -0.79 -3.63 3.14
N ASP A 109 0.11 -2.95 2.43
CA ASP A 109 -0.25 -2.06 1.33
C ASP A 109 -0.91 -2.83 0.18
N LEU A 110 -0.36 -3.99 -0.21
CA LEU A 110 -0.90 -4.80 -1.31
C LEU A 110 -2.26 -5.42 -0.96
N VAL A 111 -2.44 -5.88 0.27
CA VAL A 111 -3.75 -6.41 0.72
C VAL A 111 -4.80 -5.31 0.67
N ASN A 112 -4.50 -4.13 1.20
CA ASN A 112 -5.45 -3.02 1.21
C ASN A 112 -5.72 -2.46 -0.19
N TYR A 113 -4.72 -2.43 -1.08
CA TYR A 113 -4.92 -2.12 -2.49
C TYR A 113 -5.91 -3.07 -3.17
N LEU A 114 -5.75 -4.38 -3.00
CA LEU A 114 -6.66 -5.36 -3.60
C LEU A 114 -8.09 -5.23 -3.05
N LEU A 115 -8.25 -4.80 -1.80
CA LEU A 115 -9.55 -4.48 -1.22
C LEU A 115 -10.13 -3.18 -1.78
N GLU A 116 -9.33 -2.11 -1.83
CA GLU A 116 -9.72 -0.83 -2.39
C GLU A 116 -10.19 -0.99 -3.84
N ASP A 117 -9.42 -1.69 -4.68
CA ASP A 117 -9.79 -2.01 -6.07
C ASP A 117 -11.09 -2.82 -6.14
N ALA A 118 -11.23 -3.86 -5.32
CA ALA A 118 -12.44 -4.69 -5.30
C ALA A 118 -13.69 -3.88 -4.95
N TYR A 119 -13.56 -2.84 -4.11
CA TYR A 119 -14.64 -1.95 -3.69
C TYR A 119 -14.72 -0.64 -4.49
N SER A 120 -13.80 -0.38 -5.43
CA SER A 120 -13.65 0.90 -6.16
C SER A 120 -14.96 1.49 -6.68
N SER A 121 -15.83 0.68 -7.28
CA SER A 121 -17.17 1.11 -7.77
C SER A 121 -18.12 1.67 -6.70
N LEU A 122 -17.79 1.52 -5.42
CA LEU A 122 -18.55 1.99 -4.26
C LEU A 122 -17.82 3.10 -3.50
N LEU A 123 -16.53 3.30 -3.75
CA LEU A 123 -15.70 4.29 -3.05
C LEU A 123 -15.64 5.60 -3.85
N HIS A 124 -15.19 6.67 -3.19
CA HIS A 124 -14.91 7.93 -3.86
C HIS A 124 -13.40 8.13 -3.96
N GLU A 125 -12.96 8.69 -5.09
CA GLU A 125 -11.57 9.09 -5.27
C GLU A 125 -11.21 10.32 -4.39
N PRO A 126 -9.92 10.49 -4.01
CA PRO A 126 -8.78 9.67 -4.40
C PRO A 126 -8.64 8.36 -3.61
N PHE A 127 -8.05 7.35 -4.26
CA PHE A 127 -7.74 6.04 -3.68
C PHE A 127 -6.34 6.04 -3.06
N ALA A 128 -6.26 5.75 -1.76
CA ALA A 128 -5.05 5.88 -0.98
C ALA A 128 -4.03 4.78 -1.35
N PHE A 129 -4.48 3.54 -1.41
CA PHE A 129 -3.60 2.40 -1.67
C PHE A 129 -3.23 2.26 -3.15
N GLU A 130 -4.12 2.65 -4.07
CA GLU A 130 -3.79 2.90 -5.47
C GLU A 130 -2.63 3.90 -5.61
N GLY A 131 -2.63 4.97 -4.80
CA GLY A 131 -1.53 5.91 -4.73
C GLY A 131 -0.19 5.26 -4.32
N LEU A 132 -0.22 4.30 -3.39
CA LEU A 132 0.96 3.53 -2.99
C LEU A 132 1.43 2.58 -4.11
N ILE A 133 0.52 1.96 -4.85
CA ILE A 133 0.87 1.12 -6.01
C ILE A 133 1.62 1.92 -7.08
N ASN A 134 1.22 3.17 -7.35
CA ASN A 134 1.94 4.04 -8.29
C ASN A 134 3.40 4.28 -7.87
N VAL A 135 3.69 4.32 -6.55
CA VAL A 135 5.06 4.43 -6.03
C VAL A 135 5.86 3.15 -6.28
N TYR A 136 5.25 1.99 -6.01
CA TYR A 136 5.88 0.70 -6.27
C TYR A 136 6.14 0.46 -7.75
N GLU A 137 5.21 0.85 -8.63
CA GLU A 137 5.38 0.81 -10.09
C GLU A 137 6.51 1.70 -10.59
N ALA A 138 6.75 2.82 -9.91
CA ALA A 138 7.92 3.67 -10.16
C ALA A 138 9.23 3.08 -9.59
N GLY A 139 9.18 1.92 -8.93
CA GLY A 139 10.34 1.23 -8.38
C GLY A 139 10.80 1.73 -7.02
N HIS A 140 10.00 2.55 -6.33
CA HIS A 140 10.30 3.10 -5.00
C HIS A 140 9.51 2.37 -3.91
N MET A 141 9.77 2.71 -2.65
CA MET A 141 9.00 2.22 -1.52
C MET A 141 8.42 3.38 -0.67
N PRO A 142 7.10 3.40 -0.41
CA PRO A 142 6.51 4.24 0.63
C PRO A 142 7.13 3.94 2.00
N CYS A 143 7.45 4.97 2.75
CA CYS A 143 8.10 4.82 4.05
C CYS A 143 7.67 5.88 5.05
N GLY A 144 6.55 6.58 4.84
CA GLY A 144 6.09 7.55 5.81
C GLY A 144 5.08 8.55 5.28
N TRP A 145 4.60 9.37 6.21
CA TRP A 145 3.68 10.47 5.93
C TRP A 145 4.15 11.72 6.67
N SER A 146 4.34 12.82 5.94
CA SER A 146 4.77 14.09 6.49
C SER A 146 3.59 15.05 6.62
N GLY A 147 3.27 15.44 7.85
CA GLY A 147 2.10 16.26 8.17
C GLY A 147 0.92 15.42 8.65
N THR A 148 -0.26 16.04 8.74
CA THR A 148 -1.47 15.37 9.25
C THR A 148 -2.22 14.67 8.13
N TRP A 149 -2.62 13.42 8.34
CA TRP A 149 -3.52 12.73 7.42
C TRP A 149 -4.89 13.45 7.33
N PRO A 150 -5.51 13.59 6.14
CA PRO A 150 -5.04 13.23 4.79
C PRO A 150 -4.32 14.37 4.05
N ALA A 151 -4.10 15.52 4.68
CA ALA A 151 -3.55 16.73 4.03
C ALA A 151 -2.01 16.76 3.89
N GLY A 152 -1.32 15.78 4.47
CA GLY A 152 0.14 15.66 4.42
C GLY A 152 0.67 15.18 3.07
N LYS A 153 1.93 14.74 3.07
CA LYS A 153 2.62 14.23 1.88
C LYS A 153 3.21 12.86 2.15
N LEU A 154 3.08 11.98 1.15
CA LEU A 154 3.72 10.68 1.16
C LEU A 154 5.24 10.83 1.14
N VAL A 155 5.92 10.10 2.01
CA VAL A 155 7.38 9.98 2.03
C VAL A 155 7.75 8.66 1.39
N ILE A 156 8.70 8.69 0.46
CA ILE A 156 9.18 7.51 -0.27
C ILE A 156 10.71 7.42 -0.23
N TYR A 157 11.23 6.25 -0.56
CA TYR A 157 12.66 5.99 -0.78
C TYR A 157 12.90 5.34 -2.13
#